data_AF-A0A090VJ99-F1
#
_entry.id   AF-A0A090VJ99-F1
#
_cell.length_a   1.000
_cell.length_b   1.000
_cell.length_c   1.000
_cell.angle_alpha   90.00
_cell.angle_beta   90.00
_cell.angle_gamma   90.00
#
_symmetry.space_group_name_H-M   'P 1'
#
loop_
_entity.id
_entity.type
_entity.pdbx_description
1 polymer ?
#
loop_
_entity_poly.entity_id
_entity_poly.type
_entity_poly.pdbx_seq_one_letter_code
_entity_poly.pdbx_strand_id
1 'polypeptide(L)'
;MKSHVTFSKNQRHGIFLLSLLIIVLQCVYFFVDFSGKDIETNDMELAKFTKEIDSLKAIELEARKPKIFPFNPNFITDYKGATLGMSNQEIDRLLNFRKQDQWINSSKQFQEVTQVSDSLLKRISPYFKFQHGLPILKRLNHSIIIHIKPNPKRLLKRKI
;
A
#
# COMPACT_ATOMS: atom_id res chain seq x y z
N MET A 1 -9.41 -64.59 -31.10
CA MET A 1 -10.20 -63.37 -31.40
C MET A 1 -10.43 -63.34 -32.90
N LYS A 2 -11.69 -63.39 -33.36
CA LYS A 2 -12.03 -63.37 -34.80
C LYS A 2 -12.10 -61.92 -35.27
N SER A 3 -11.40 -61.58 -36.35
CA SER A 3 -11.48 -60.25 -36.96
C SER A 3 -12.86 -60.08 -37.62
N HIS A 4 -13.63 -59.06 -37.19
CA HIS A 4 -14.99 -58.77 -37.67
C HIS A 4 -15.02 -57.84 -38.90
N VAL A 5 -13.87 -57.56 -39.51
CA VAL A 5 -13.78 -56.60 -40.62
C VAL A 5 -13.24 -57.30 -41.87
N THR A 6 -14.16 -57.69 -42.76
CA THR A 6 -13.82 -58.28 -44.06
C THR A 6 -14.09 -57.28 -45.18
N PHE A 7 -13.01 -56.77 -45.79
CA PHE A 7 -13.11 -55.82 -46.89
C PHE A 7 -13.03 -56.51 -48.25
N SER A 8 -13.87 -56.07 -49.19
CA SER A 8 -13.79 -56.50 -50.59
C SER A 8 -12.50 -55.99 -51.24
N LYS A 9 -12.09 -56.59 -52.37
CA LYS A 9 -10.88 -56.18 -53.09
C LYS A 9 -10.90 -54.68 -53.41
N ASN A 10 -12.04 -54.14 -53.84
CA ASN A 10 -12.17 -52.72 -54.20
C ASN A 10 -12.09 -51.80 -52.97
N GLN A 11 -12.66 -52.20 -51.82
CA GLN A 11 -12.57 -51.43 -50.58
C GLN A 11 -11.12 -51.29 -50.08
N ARG A 12 -10.30 -52.34 -50.23
CA ARG A 12 -8.88 -52.27 -49.84
C ARG A 12 -8.06 -51.30 -50.69
N HIS A 13 -8.34 -51.23 -51.99
CA HIS A 13 -7.69 -50.23 -52.87
C HIS A 13 -8.11 -48.81 -52.49
N GLY A 14 -9.38 -48.59 -52.14
CA GLY A 14 -9.87 -47.30 -51.66
C GLY A 14 -9.19 -46.85 -50.37
N ILE A 15 -9.06 -47.75 -49.39
CA ILE A 15 -8.35 -47.46 -48.13
C ILE A 15 -6.88 -47.13 -48.41
N PHE A 16 -6.21 -47.90 -49.26
CA PHE A 16 -4.81 -47.65 -49.62
C PHE A 16 -4.62 -46.29 -50.30
N LEU A 17 -5.49 -45.95 -51.25
CA LEU A 17 -5.45 -44.65 -51.93
C LEU A 17 -5.69 -43.50 -50.95
N LEU A 18 -6.66 -43.64 -50.04
CA LEU A 18 -6.93 -42.63 -49.02
C LEU A 18 -5.75 -42.45 -48.07
N SER A 19 -5.14 -43.55 -47.59
CA SER A 19 -3.96 -43.49 -46.74
C SER A 19 -2.78 -42.83 -47.46
N LEU A 20 -2.56 -43.14 -48.74
CA LEU A 20 -1.52 -42.52 -49.56
C LEU A 20 -1.77 -41.00 -49.69
N LEU A 21 -3.00 -40.59 -49.99
CA LEU A 21 -3.37 -39.19 -50.10
C LEU A 21 -3.12 -38.42 -48.80
N ILE A 22 -3.50 -39.02 -47.66
CA ILE A 22 -3.28 -38.44 -46.34
C ILE A 22 -1.78 -38.21 -46.12
N ILE A 23 -0.95 -39.24 -46.34
CA ILE A 23 0.52 -39.15 -46.19
C ILE A 23 1.10 -38.04 -47.08
N VAL A 24 0.68 -37.95 -48.35
CA VAL A 24 1.15 -36.90 -49.26
C VAL A 24 0.79 -35.50 -48.73
N LEU A 25 -0.43 -35.31 -48.24
CA LEU A 25 -0.85 -34.04 -47.65
C LEU A 25 -0.04 -33.69 -46.40
N GLN A 26 0.29 -34.66 -45.54
CA GLN A 26 1.18 -34.41 -44.41
C GLN A 26 2.62 -34.09 -44.84
N CYS A 27 3.14 -34.75 -45.86
CA CYS A 27 4.45 -34.40 -46.42
C CYS A 27 4.43 -32.97 -46.96
N VAL A 28 3.42 -32.57 -47.73
CA VAL A 28 3.29 -31.18 -48.20
C VAL A 28 3.19 -30.21 -47.03
N TYR A 29 2.37 -30.50 -46.01
CA TYR A 29 2.27 -29.66 -44.81
C TYR A 29 3.61 -29.52 -44.07
N PHE A 30 4.39 -30.59 -43.98
CA PHE A 30 5.66 -30.60 -43.26
C PHE A 30 6.82 -29.97 -44.05
N PHE A 31 6.86 -30.16 -45.37
CA PHE A 31 7.95 -29.67 -46.22
C PHE A 31 7.72 -28.27 -46.78
N VAL A 32 6.47 -27.79 -46.80
CA VAL A 32 6.18 -26.40 -47.17
C VAL A 32 6.27 -25.54 -45.92
N ASP A 33 7.21 -24.61 -45.92
CA ASP A 33 7.31 -23.61 -44.87
C ASP A 33 6.16 -22.59 -45.03
N PHE A 34 5.18 -22.69 -44.14
CA PHE A 34 4.07 -21.72 -44.03
C PHE A 34 4.39 -20.57 -43.07
N SER A 35 5.65 -20.40 -42.66
CA SER A 35 6.05 -19.22 -41.89
C SER A 35 5.72 -17.96 -42.70
N GLY A 36 4.75 -17.20 -42.22
CA GLY A 36 4.46 -15.88 -42.76
C GLY A 36 5.71 -15.03 -42.63
N LYS A 37 5.99 -14.18 -43.62
CA LYS A 37 7.11 -13.23 -43.58
C LYS A 37 7.12 -12.55 -42.22
N ASP A 38 8.20 -12.72 -41.48
CA ASP A 38 8.42 -12.03 -40.22
C ASP A 38 8.16 -10.54 -40.48
N ILE A 39 7.18 -9.99 -39.77
CA ILE A 39 6.90 -8.55 -39.84
C ILE A 39 8.18 -7.90 -39.33
N GLU A 40 8.89 -7.14 -40.17
CA GLU A 40 10.01 -6.32 -39.74
C GLU A 40 9.48 -5.29 -38.75
N THR A 41 9.40 -5.68 -37.48
CA THR A 41 9.06 -4.77 -36.40
C THR A 41 10.21 -3.79 -36.28
N ASN A 42 9.89 -2.50 -36.36
CA ASN A 42 10.85 -1.43 -36.10
C ASN A 42 11.23 -1.50 -34.62
N ASP A 43 12.24 -2.30 -34.28
CA ASP A 43 12.68 -2.56 -32.91
C ASP A 43 12.98 -1.28 -32.13
N MET A 44 13.40 -0.22 -32.83
CA MET A 44 13.64 1.10 -32.25
C MET A 44 12.35 1.78 -31.78
N GLU A 45 11.26 1.60 -32.51
CA GLU A 45 9.94 2.13 -32.15
C GLU A 45 9.33 1.34 -30.99
N LEU A 46 9.44 0.01 -31.02
CA LEU A 46 9.05 -0.85 -29.91
C LEU A 46 9.83 -0.55 -28.62
N ALA A 47 11.13 -0.27 -28.71
CA ALA A 47 11.96 0.10 -27.57
C ALA A 47 11.51 1.42 -26.93
N LYS A 48 11.08 2.41 -27.72
CA LYS A 48 10.54 3.68 -27.21
C LYS A 48 9.24 3.46 -26.42
N PHE A 49 8.31 2.70 -26.98
CA PHE A 49 7.05 2.36 -26.30
C PHE A 49 7.28 1.56 -25.01
N THR A 50 8.22 0.61 -25.03
CA THR A 50 8.57 -0.18 -23.84
C THR A 50 9.12 0.72 -22.73
N LYS A 51 10.02 1.65 -23.08
CA LYS A 51 10.59 2.61 -22.12
C LYS A 51 9.52 3.52 -21.51
N GLU A 52 8.56 3.96 -22.31
CA GLU A 52 7.44 4.77 -21.81
C GLU A 52 6.55 3.98 -20.84
N ILE A 53 6.19 2.76 -21.21
CA ILE A 53 5.41 1.86 -20.34
C ILE A 53 6.13 1.61 -19.02
N ASP A 54 7.44 1.34 -19.05
CA ASP A 54 8.21 1.04 -17.85
C ASP A 54 8.38 2.28 -16.95
N SER A 55 8.52 3.47 -17.55
CA SER A 55 8.48 4.74 -16.81
C SER A 55 7.14 4.93 -16.09
N LEU A 56 6.02 4.71 -16.80
CA LEU A 56 4.68 4.84 -16.21
C LEU A 56 4.45 3.81 -15.09
N LYS A 57 4.91 2.57 -15.27
CA LYS A 57 4.84 1.53 -14.21
C LYS A 57 5.61 1.94 -12.97
N ALA A 58 6.80 2.52 -13.11
CA ALA A 58 7.60 2.96 -11.98
C ALA A 58 6.88 4.07 -11.18
N ILE A 59 6.29 5.05 -11.87
CA ILE A 59 5.52 6.14 -11.24
C ILE A 59 4.32 5.58 -10.47
N GLU A 60 3.56 4.67 -11.09
CA GLU A 60 2.39 4.04 -10.46
C GLU A 60 2.79 3.19 -9.24
N LEU A 61 3.92 2.48 -9.29
CA LEU A 61 4.43 1.71 -8.16
C LEU A 61 4.76 2.63 -6.97
N GLU A 62 5.41 3.77 -7.22
CA GLU A 62 5.69 4.77 -6.19
C GLU A 62 4.41 5.40 -5.64
N ALA A 63 3.42 5.69 -6.50
CA ALA A 63 2.13 6.25 -6.08
C ALA A 63 1.34 5.31 -5.16
N ARG A 64 1.46 3.98 -5.36
CA ARG A 64 0.81 2.95 -4.56
C ARG A 64 1.45 2.69 -3.20
N LYS A 65 2.67 3.18 -2.95
CA LYS A 65 3.31 2.98 -1.64
C LYS A 65 2.45 3.63 -0.54
N PRO A 66 2.14 2.91 0.56
CA PRO A 66 1.39 3.48 1.67
C PRO A 66 2.06 4.74 2.22
N LYS A 67 1.37 5.87 2.11
CA LYS A 67 1.87 7.15 2.61
C LYS A 67 1.62 7.23 4.11
N ILE A 68 2.68 7.42 4.90
CA ILE A 68 2.54 7.74 6.32
C ILE A 68 2.09 9.21 6.40
N PHE A 69 0.87 9.44 6.84
CA PHE A 69 0.38 10.78 7.10
C PHE A 69 0.97 11.33 8.41
N PRO A 70 1.27 12.63 8.48
CA PRO A 70 1.72 13.23 9.72
C PRO A 70 0.72 13.02 10.87
N PHE A 71 1.22 12.69 12.05
CA PHE A 71 0.42 12.34 13.22
C PHE A 71 1.01 12.93 14.49
N ASN A 72 0.18 13.13 15.51
CA ASN A 72 0.67 13.55 16.82
C ASN A 72 1.12 12.31 17.62
N PRO A 73 2.40 12.22 18.02
CA PRO A 73 2.92 11.05 18.73
C PRO A 73 2.27 10.81 20.09
N ASN A 74 1.67 11.84 20.71
CA ASN A 74 0.93 11.68 21.97
C ASN A 74 -0.40 10.93 21.80
N PHE A 75 -0.87 10.70 20.58
CA PHE A 75 -2.15 10.01 20.33
C PHE A 75 -1.96 8.68 19.60
N ILE A 76 -0.75 8.10 19.65
CA ILE A 76 -0.52 6.74 19.17
C ILE A 76 -1.35 5.76 20.01
N THR A 77 -2.15 4.94 19.33
CA THR A 77 -2.85 3.78 19.89
C THR A 77 -1.99 2.54 19.75
N ASP A 78 -2.32 1.45 20.45
CA ASP A 78 -1.57 0.19 20.35
C ASP A 78 -1.44 -0.29 18.91
N TYR A 79 -2.57 -0.31 18.19
CA TYR A 79 -2.61 -0.64 16.77
C TYR A 79 -1.69 0.26 15.94
N LYS A 80 -1.74 1.58 16.15
CA LYS A 80 -0.89 2.54 15.43
C LYS A 80 0.58 2.30 15.76
N GLY A 81 0.93 2.10 17.02
CA GLY A 81 2.29 1.82 17.47
C GLY A 81 2.84 0.55 16.83
N ALA A 82 2.06 -0.53 16.84
CA ALA A 82 2.41 -1.78 16.18
C ALA A 82 2.61 -1.59 14.66
N THR A 83 1.73 -0.85 13.98
CA THR A 83 1.88 -0.55 12.54
C THR A 83 3.10 0.31 12.21
N LEU A 84 3.58 1.11 13.17
CA LEU A 84 4.79 1.91 13.05
C LEU A 84 6.06 1.10 13.36
N GLY A 85 5.92 -0.13 13.87
CA GLY A 85 7.02 -1.03 14.22
C GLY A 85 7.54 -0.88 15.66
N MET A 86 6.72 -0.34 16.57
CA MET A 86 7.02 -0.33 18.01
C MET A 86 6.69 -1.70 18.63
N SER A 87 7.50 -2.11 19.61
CA SER A 87 7.21 -3.23 20.49
C SER A 87 6.13 -2.89 21.52
N ASN A 88 5.46 -3.90 22.06
CA ASN A 88 4.43 -3.72 23.09
C ASN A 88 4.96 -2.92 24.30
N GLN A 89 6.21 -3.17 24.72
CA GLN A 89 6.81 -2.46 25.85
C GLN A 89 7.04 -0.97 25.57
N GLU A 90 7.46 -0.59 24.36
CA GLU A 90 7.63 0.81 23.97
C GLU A 90 6.28 1.54 23.92
N ILE A 91 5.23 0.85 23.47
CA ILE A 91 3.85 1.35 23.44
C ILE A 91 3.33 1.53 24.87
N ASP A 92 3.52 0.55 25.74
CA ASP A 92 3.08 0.59 27.13
C ASP A 92 3.71 1.77 27.88
N ARG A 93 4.99 2.05 27.66
CA ARG A 93 5.68 3.23 28.23
C ARG A 93 5.01 4.54 27.80
N LEU A 94 4.68 4.67 26.50
CA LEU A 94 3.99 5.84 25.98
C LEU A 94 2.61 6.01 26.64
N LEU A 95 1.83 4.92 26.73
CA LEU A 95 0.51 4.96 27.34
C LEU A 95 0.59 5.28 28.84
N ASN A 96 1.55 4.72 29.56
CA ASN A 96 1.75 4.99 30.97
C ASN A 96 2.20 6.43 31.24
N PHE A 97 2.98 7.02 30.34
CA PHE A 97 3.34 8.44 30.41
C PHE A 97 2.10 9.33 30.24
N ARG A 98 1.22 9.00 29.27
CA ARG A 98 -0.05 9.71 29.08
C ARG A 98 -1.01 9.57 30.26
N LYS A 99 -1.07 8.38 30.89
CA LYS A 99 -1.91 8.14 32.07
C LYS A 99 -1.52 9.00 33.27
N GLN A 100 -0.29 9.50 33.30
CA GLN A 100 0.21 10.43 34.33
C GLN A 100 -0.04 11.90 33.98
N ASP A 101 -0.89 12.18 32.98
CA ASP A 101 -1.14 13.53 32.45
C ASP A 101 0.13 14.25 31.92
N GLN A 102 1.14 13.46 31.53
CA GLN A 102 2.37 13.95 30.93
C GLN A 102 2.30 13.85 29.40
N TRP A 103 2.90 14.85 28.74
CA TRP A 103 2.83 15.02 27.29
C TRP A 103 4.22 15.23 26.71
N ILE A 104 4.48 14.57 25.59
CA ILE A 104 5.75 14.60 24.87
C ILE A 104 5.73 15.78 23.89
N ASN A 105 6.78 16.60 23.94
CA ASN A 105 6.87 17.84 23.16
C ASN A 105 8.00 17.81 22.12
N SER A 106 8.80 16.74 22.05
CA SER A 106 9.87 16.61 21.07
C SER A 106 10.13 15.16 20.69
N SER A 107 10.73 14.94 19.52
CA SER A 107 11.15 13.60 19.07
C SER A 107 12.19 12.98 20.00
N LYS A 108 13.07 13.79 20.60
CA LYS A 108 14.06 13.33 21.58
C LYS A 108 13.36 12.83 22.85
N GLN A 109 12.44 13.61 23.39
CA GLN A 109 11.65 13.19 24.55
C GLN A 109 10.79 11.96 24.23
N PHE A 110 10.27 11.84 23.00
CA PHE A 110 9.56 10.63 22.58
C PHE A 110 10.44 9.40 22.71
N GLN A 111 11.70 9.50 22.27
CA GLN A 111 12.67 8.43 22.41
C GLN A 111 13.02 8.15 23.87
N GLU A 112 13.25 9.17 24.70
CA GLU A 112 13.55 9.00 26.12
C GLU A 112 12.41 8.31 26.89
N VAL A 113 11.15 8.61 26.55
CA VAL A 113 9.99 8.00 27.20
C VAL A 113 9.76 6.57 26.71
N THR A 114 9.73 6.38 25.39
CA THR A 114 9.36 5.08 24.79
C THR A 114 10.54 4.10 24.72
N GLN A 115 11.77 4.62 24.70
CA GLN A 115 13.03 3.90 24.47
C GLN A 115 13.08 3.20 23.11
N VAL A 116 12.43 3.80 22.09
CA VAL A 116 12.53 3.31 20.70
C VAL A 116 13.95 3.44 20.15
N SER A 117 14.34 2.50 19.30
CA SER A 117 15.64 2.55 18.62
C SER A 117 15.80 3.79 17.73
N ASP A 118 17.04 4.26 17.57
CA ASP A 118 17.37 5.39 16.68
C ASP A 118 16.88 5.15 15.25
N SER A 119 17.01 3.91 14.77
CA SER A 119 16.55 3.49 13.44
C SER A 119 15.04 3.68 13.29
N LEU A 120 14.26 3.28 14.29
CA LEU A 120 12.82 3.45 14.29
C LEU A 120 12.44 4.93 14.39
N LEU A 121 13.04 5.67 15.32
CA LEU A 121 12.80 7.10 15.50
C LEU A 121 13.07 7.88 14.20
N LYS A 122 14.17 7.59 13.52
CA LYS A 122 14.53 8.23 12.24
C LYS A 122 13.48 7.99 11.15
N ARG A 123 12.81 6.84 11.14
CA ARG A 123 11.72 6.54 10.19
C ARG A 123 10.43 7.28 10.52
N ILE A 124 10.05 7.37 11.80
CA ILE A 124 8.71 7.85 12.20
C ILE A 124 8.69 9.35 12.55
N SER A 125 9.80 9.90 13.06
CA SER A 125 9.87 11.29 13.52
C SER A 125 9.63 12.37 12.46
N PRO A 126 9.97 12.20 11.15
CA PRO A 126 9.60 13.18 10.12
C PRO A 126 8.09 13.41 10.00
N TYR A 127 7.28 12.45 10.48
CA TYR A 127 5.83 12.51 10.46
C TYR A 127 5.23 13.03 11.76
N PHE A 128 6.04 13.36 12.77
CA PHE A 128 5.53 13.90 14.03
C PHE A 128 5.00 15.32 13.85
N LYS A 129 3.73 15.51 14.22
CA LYS A 129 3.09 16.82 14.37
C LYS A 129 2.74 17.05 15.82
N PHE A 130 3.64 17.70 16.55
CA PHE A 130 3.35 18.23 17.87
C PHE A 130 2.38 19.41 17.73
N GLN A 131 1.34 19.46 18.56
CA GLN A 131 0.46 20.63 18.61
C GLN A 131 1.23 21.79 19.24
N HIS A 132 1.31 22.93 18.54
CA HIS A 132 1.91 24.15 19.09
C HIS A 132 0.79 25.03 19.67
N GLY A 133 0.75 25.16 21.00
CA GLY A 133 -0.26 25.92 21.77
C GLY A 133 -1.42 25.04 22.25
N LEU A 134 -1.80 24.98 23.54
CA LEU A 134 -1.75 26.00 24.60
C LEU A 134 -1.24 25.42 25.93
N PRO A 135 -0.13 25.94 26.47
CA PRO A 135 0.28 25.69 27.84
C PRO A 135 -0.60 26.54 28.80
N ILE A 136 -1.08 25.97 29.89
CA ILE A 136 -1.69 26.64 31.07
C ILE A 136 -3.21 26.96 30.97
N LEU A 137 -3.76 27.53 29.89
CA LEU A 137 -5.15 28.08 29.92
C LEU A 137 -6.28 27.05 30.07
N LYS A 138 -6.07 25.76 29.75
CA LYS A 138 -7.11 24.73 29.91
C LYS A 138 -7.22 24.19 31.34
N ARG A 139 -6.16 24.30 32.16
CA ARG A 139 -6.14 23.76 33.53
C ARG A 139 -6.85 24.66 34.54
N LEU A 140 -6.96 25.97 34.27
CA LEU A 140 -7.58 26.93 35.20
C LEU A 140 -9.12 27.03 35.06
N ASN A 141 -9.72 26.41 34.04
CA ASN A 141 -11.14 26.64 33.71
C ASN A 141 -12.15 25.63 34.29
N HIS A 142 -11.74 24.63 35.09
CA HIS A 142 -12.71 23.76 35.75
C HIS A 142 -12.95 24.12 37.23
N SER A 143 -11.93 24.60 37.95
CA SER A 143 -12.06 24.91 39.39
C SER A 143 -12.44 26.37 39.70
N ILE A 144 -12.32 27.30 38.74
CA ILE A 144 -12.57 28.74 38.99
C ILE A 144 -14.02 29.15 38.64
N ILE A 145 -14.70 28.42 37.76
CA ILE A 145 -16.05 28.80 37.29
C ILE A 145 -17.12 28.69 38.39
N ILE A 146 -16.86 27.93 39.46
CA ILE A 146 -17.83 27.72 40.55
C ILE A 146 -17.84 28.87 41.59
N HIS A 147 -16.97 29.88 41.49
CA HIS A 147 -16.83 30.92 42.53
C HIS A 147 -16.98 32.38 42.05
N ILE A 148 -17.28 32.62 40.78
CA ILE A 148 -17.56 33.98 40.30
C ILE A 148 -19.00 34.07 39.81
N LYS A 149 -19.97 34.03 40.73
CA LYS A 149 -21.27 34.65 40.49
C LYS A 149 -21.10 36.17 40.67
N PRO A 150 -21.35 37.02 39.66
CA PRO A 150 -21.28 38.46 39.84
C PRO A 150 -22.37 38.94 40.80
N ASN A 151 -21.99 39.76 41.78
CA ASN A 151 -22.90 40.43 42.70
C ASN A 151 -23.77 41.46 41.93
N PRO A 152 -25.11 41.32 41.91
CA PRO A 152 -25.99 42.15 41.09
C PRO A 152 -26.05 43.64 41.51
N LYS A 153 -25.48 44.01 42.66
CA LYS A 153 -25.57 45.39 43.17
C LYS A 153 -24.62 46.40 42.52
N ARG A 154 -23.76 45.99 41.57
CA ARG A 154 -22.73 46.88 40.98
C ARG A 154 -23.09 47.53 39.64
N LEU A 155 -24.30 47.29 39.11
CA LEU A 155 -24.73 47.79 37.78
C LEU A 155 -25.56 49.09 37.80
N LEU A 156 -25.77 49.75 38.94
CA LEU A 156 -26.64 50.94 39.04
C LEU A 156 -25.91 52.27 39.33
N LYS A 157 -24.58 52.34 39.26
CA LYS A 157 -23.83 53.61 39.48
C LYS A 157 -23.06 54.13 38.25
N ARG A 158 -23.59 53.90 37.05
CA ARG A 158 -23.12 54.59 35.83
C ARG A 158 -24.30 54.96 34.94
N LYS A 159 -25.14 55.85 35.44
CA LYS A 159 -25.97 56.77 34.65
C LYS A 159 -26.43 57.87 35.60
N ILE A 160 -25.65 58.94 35.66
CA ILE A 160 -25.97 60.37 35.64
C ILE A 160 -24.60 61.07 35.73
#